data_AF-A0A199V7A3-F1
#
_entry.id   AF-A0A199V7A3-F1
#
_cell.length_a   1.000
_cell.length_b   1.000
_cell.length_c   1.000
_cell.angle_alpha   90.00
_cell.angle_beta   90.00
_cell.angle_gamma   90.00
#
_symmetry.space_group_name_H-M   'P 1'
#
loop_
_entity.id
_entity.type
_entity.pdbx_description
1 polymer ?
#
loop_
_entity_poly.entity_id
_entity_poly.type
_entity_poly.pdbx_seq_one_letter_code
_entity_poly.pdbx_strand_id
1 'polypeptide(L)'
;MLNSYEAKCSRLLINLLLQALAKRDPIRRQVLRVKGCLAGSKAEGLLEQGDMILAINKEPITCFHDIENACQELDISEGNDDGLQMTIFRQGKEIDLAVETDIRDGMGTIRMVNWCGSVIQDPHPAVRALGFLPEEGHGVYVARWCHGSPVHRYGLYALQWIVEVNGKLTPDLETFIQVVTGLEHGEFVRVRTVSLNGKPRVLTLKQDLHYWPTWELRFEPESAVWRRRTIKELDPSKGGDVLQCMEGVSEVIIDYNSGTRHHIQKTNGRDNS
;
A
#
# COMPACT_ATOMS: atom_id res chain seq x y z
N MET A 1 4.23 7.91 48.80
CA MET A 1 4.71 6.52 49.02
C MET A 1 4.34 5.59 47.87
N LEU A 2 3.09 5.57 47.37
CA LEU A 2 2.68 4.74 46.21
C LEU A 2 3.60 4.87 44.98
N ASN A 3 3.96 6.10 44.58
CA ASN A 3 4.85 6.34 43.44
C ASN A 3 6.27 5.75 43.57
N SER A 4 6.80 5.56 44.79
CA SER A 4 8.14 4.95 44.95
C SER A 4 8.10 3.43 44.92
N TYR A 5 6.99 2.82 45.34
CA TYR A 5 6.78 1.38 45.25
C TYR A 5 6.46 0.94 43.83
N GLU A 6 5.59 1.67 43.11
CA GLU A 6 5.31 1.44 41.69
C GLU A 6 6.58 1.56 40.85
N ALA A 7 7.35 2.65 41.01
CA ALA A 7 8.60 2.83 40.27
C ALA A 7 9.63 1.72 40.56
N LYS A 8 9.65 1.18 41.78
CA LYS A 8 10.54 0.08 42.17
C LYS A 8 10.07 -1.27 41.60
N CYS A 9 8.75 -1.52 41.59
CA CYS A 9 8.15 -2.70 40.95
C CYS A 9 8.35 -2.69 39.43
N SER A 10 8.09 -1.57 38.76
CA SER A 10 8.36 -1.44 37.31
C SER A 10 9.83 -1.67 36.98
N ARG A 11 10.75 -1.16 37.80
CA ARG A 11 12.19 -1.38 37.60
C ARG A 11 12.62 -2.83 37.82
N LEU A 12 11.94 -3.57 38.70
CA LEU A 12 12.18 -5.00 38.92
C LEU A 12 11.63 -5.86 37.76
N LEU A 13 10.43 -5.56 37.27
CA LEU A 13 9.82 -6.21 36.11
C LEU A 13 10.68 -6.06 34.86
N ILE A 14 11.11 -4.83 34.55
CA ILE A 14 12.03 -4.56 33.44
C ILE A 14 13.32 -5.37 33.56
N ASN A 15 13.91 -5.47 34.76
CA ASN A 15 15.13 -6.26 34.95
C ASN A 15 14.91 -7.75 34.70
N LEU A 16 13.78 -8.31 35.11
CA LEU A 16 13.44 -9.71 34.84
C LEU A 16 13.27 -9.96 33.34
N LEU A 17 12.57 -9.06 32.65
CA LEU A 17 12.36 -9.17 31.22
C LEU A 17 13.67 -9.04 30.42
N LEU A 18 14.55 -8.12 30.81
CA LEU A 18 15.88 -7.97 30.22
C LEU A 18 16.75 -9.20 30.44
N GLN A 19 16.68 -9.83 31.62
CA GLN A 19 17.35 -11.11 31.87
C GLN A 19 16.77 -12.24 31.01
N ALA A 20 15.44 -12.27 30.83
CA ALA A 20 14.78 -13.25 29.98
C ALA A 20 15.20 -13.09 28.51
N LEU A 21 15.26 -11.86 28.00
CA LEU A 21 15.76 -11.52 26.66
C LEU A 21 17.23 -11.93 26.49
N ALA A 22 18.09 -11.60 27.45
CA ALA A 22 19.50 -11.97 27.43
C ALA A 22 19.71 -13.50 27.50
N LYS A 23 18.80 -14.24 28.13
CA LYS A 23 18.82 -15.70 28.16
C LYS A 23 18.28 -16.31 26.86
N ARG A 24 17.29 -15.68 26.23
CA ARG A 24 16.67 -16.14 24.98
C ARG A 24 17.65 -16.06 23.80
N ASP A 25 18.38 -14.94 23.67
CA ASP A 25 19.46 -14.80 22.69
C ASP A 25 20.76 -14.31 23.38
N PRO A 26 21.54 -15.24 23.96
CA PRO A 26 22.74 -14.90 24.72
C PRO A 26 23.88 -14.34 23.87
N ILE A 27 23.83 -14.54 22.55
CA ILE A 27 24.86 -14.13 21.60
C ILE A 27 24.57 -12.71 21.11
N ARG A 28 23.39 -12.47 20.51
CA ARG A 28 23.09 -11.18 19.90
C ARG A 28 22.65 -10.14 20.91
N ARG A 29 21.92 -10.55 21.96
CA ARG A 29 21.41 -9.67 23.03
C ARG A 29 20.74 -8.41 22.48
N GLN A 30 19.83 -8.61 21.54
CA GLN A 30 19.18 -7.54 20.79
C GLN A 30 17.70 -7.43 21.14
N VAL A 31 17.13 -6.27 20.83
CA VAL A 31 15.69 -5.99 20.96
C VAL A 31 15.23 -5.38 19.64
N LEU A 32 14.00 -5.71 19.24
CA LEU A 32 13.41 -5.16 18.03
C LEU A 32 12.87 -3.76 18.32
N ARG A 33 13.23 -2.82 17.46
CA ARG A 33 12.76 -1.44 17.54
C ARG A 33 11.82 -1.14 16.39
N VAL A 34 10.66 -0.56 16.71
CA VAL A 34 9.69 -0.08 15.73
C VAL A 34 10.32 1.05 14.91
N LYS A 35 10.47 0.82 13.60
CA LYS A 35 10.98 1.83 12.67
C LYS A 35 9.89 2.81 12.24
N GLY A 36 8.66 2.34 12.16
CA GLY A 36 7.46 3.07 11.75
C GLY A 36 6.33 2.08 11.44
N CYS A 37 5.10 2.55 11.46
CA CYS A 37 3.92 1.78 11.05
C CYS A 37 3.55 2.13 9.61
N LEU A 38 2.88 1.19 8.95
CA LEU A 38 2.30 1.46 7.64
C LEU A 38 1.08 2.36 7.81
N ALA A 39 0.94 3.36 6.95
CA ALA A 39 -0.23 4.20 7.00
C ALA A 39 -1.50 3.38 6.72
N GLY A 40 -2.59 3.66 7.43
CA GLY A 40 -3.85 2.92 7.47
C GLY A 40 -3.74 1.50 8.04
N SER A 41 -2.69 1.15 8.80
CA SER A 41 -2.61 -0.17 9.46
C SER A 41 -3.25 -0.12 10.85
N LYS A 42 -3.67 -1.28 11.35
CA LYS A 42 -4.23 -1.38 12.71
C LYS A 42 -3.23 -1.00 13.81
N ALA A 43 -1.94 -1.02 13.51
CA ALA A 43 -0.87 -0.58 14.40
C ALA A 43 -0.60 0.94 14.38
N GLU A 44 -1.14 1.70 13.42
CA GLU A 44 -0.78 3.10 13.14
C GLU A 44 -1.10 4.07 14.30
N GLY A 45 -2.03 3.72 15.20
CA GLY A 45 -2.35 4.52 16.39
C GLY A 45 -1.79 3.98 17.71
N LEU A 46 -1.19 2.79 17.70
CA LEU A 46 -0.81 2.06 18.91
C LEU A 46 0.70 2.07 19.12
N LEU A 47 1.46 1.83 18.05
CA LEU A 47 2.91 1.76 18.07
C LEU A 47 3.53 3.05 17.52
N GLU A 48 4.59 3.52 18.16
CA GLU A 48 5.32 4.72 17.80
C GLU A 48 6.73 4.37 17.32
N GLN A 49 7.28 5.24 16.48
CA GLN A 49 8.67 5.11 16.06
C GLN A 49 9.60 5.19 17.29
N GLY A 50 10.46 4.19 17.42
CA GLY A 50 11.42 4.10 18.52
C GLY A 50 11.00 3.18 19.66
N ASP A 51 9.75 2.70 19.68
CA ASP A 51 9.31 1.69 20.63
C ASP A 51 10.18 0.44 20.54
N MET A 52 10.54 -0.11 21.70
CA MET A 52 11.25 -1.37 21.78
C MET A 52 10.27 -2.46 22.17
N ILE A 53 10.12 -3.48 21.32
CA ILE A 53 9.21 -4.60 21.57
C ILE A 53 9.95 -5.62 22.40
N LEU A 54 9.45 -5.90 23.60
CA LEU A 54 10.12 -6.80 24.54
C LEU A 54 9.51 -8.19 24.57
N ALA A 55 8.17 -8.29 24.50
CA ALA A 55 7.47 -9.57 24.53
C ALA A 55 6.18 -9.50 23.72
N ILE A 56 5.71 -10.66 23.26
CA ILE A 56 4.39 -10.87 22.67
C ILE A 56 3.76 -12.05 23.41
N ASN A 57 2.50 -11.93 23.83
CA ASN A 57 1.77 -12.94 24.60
C ASN A 57 2.56 -13.41 25.84
N LYS A 58 3.27 -12.47 26.49
CA LYS A 58 4.19 -12.71 27.64
C LYS A 58 5.44 -13.53 27.32
N GLU A 59 5.69 -13.85 26.05
CA GLU A 59 6.91 -14.51 25.61
C GLU A 59 7.95 -13.47 25.12
N PRO A 60 9.19 -13.47 25.65
CA PRO A 60 10.22 -12.55 25.20
C PRO A 60 10.60 -12.76 23.73
N ILE A 61 10.61 -11.68 22.95
CA ILE A 61 10.97 -11.72 21.53
C ILE A 61 12.32 -11.05 21.26
N THR A 62 13.08 -11.60 20.33
CA THR A 62 14.44 -11.11 20.01
C THR A 62 14.70 -10.96 18.52
N CYS A 63 13.90 -11.61 17.67
CA CYS A 63 14.08 -11.60 16.22
C CYS A 63 12.75 -11.62 15.46
N PHE A 64 12.80 -11.33 14.16
CA PHE A 64 11.60 -11.30 13.32
C PHE A 64 10.86 -12.64 13.27
N HIS A 65 11.58 -13.75 13.36
CA HIS A 65 10.97 -15.08 13.42
C HIS A 65 10.09 -15.26 14.67
N ASP A 66 10.46 -14.68 15.82
CA ASP A 66 9.59 -14.72 17.01
C ASP A 66 8.25 -13.99 16.75
N ILE A 67 8.27 -12.88 15.99
CA ILE A 67 7.05 -12.16 15.60
C ILE A 67 6.21 -12.98 14.61
N GLU A 68 6.86 -13.56 13.59
CA GLU A 68 6.18 -14.39 12.59
C GLU A 68 5.46 -15.58 13.23
N ASN A 69 6.10 -16.25 14.20
CA ASN A 69 5.49 -17.35 14.94
C ASN A 69 4.28 -16.87 15.76
N ALA A 70 4.40 -15.74 16.46
CA ALA A 70 3.28 -15.19 17.23
C ALA A 70 2.08 -14.81 16.35
N CYS A 71 2.32 -14.28 15.14
CA CYS A 71 1.25 -14.03 14.17
C CYS A 71 0.59 -15.33 13.69
N GLN A 72 1.38 -16.36 13.36
CA GLN A 72 0.84 -17.66 12.91
C GLN A 72 0.01 -18.36 14.00
N GLU A 73 0.44 -18.28 15.26
CA GLU A 73 -0.30 -18.82 16.39
C GLU A 73 -1.66 -18.12 16.56
N LEU A 74 -1.69 -16.79 16.37
CA LEU A 74 -2.94 -16.02 16.37
C LEU A 74 -3.90 -16.52 15.27
N ASP A 75 -3.39 -16.73 14.04
CA ASP A 75 -4.18 -17.19 12.90
C ASP A 75 -4.78 -18.59 13.11
N ILE A 76 -4.07 -19.47 13.82
CA ILE A 76 -4.53 -20.85 14.13
C ILE A 76 -5.56 -20.85 15.25
N SER A 77 -5.48 -19.91 16.19
CA SER A 77 -6.41 -19.81 17.31
C SER A 77 -7.78 -19.28 16.86
N GLU A 78 -8.66 -20.18 16.38
CA GLU A 78 -10.05 -19.84 16.06
C GLU A 78 -10.74 -19.20 17.28
N GLY A 79 -10.97 -17.88 17.23
CA GLY A 79 -11.73 -17.14 18.24
C GLY A 79 -10.97 -16.10 19.07
N ASN A 80 -9.66 -15.92 18.88
CA ASN A 80 -8.94 -14.80 19.49
C ASN A 80 -8.96 -13.57 18.57
N ASP A 81 -10.01 -12.75 18.69
CA ASP A 81 -10.06 -11.41 18.07
C ASP A 81 -9.29 -10.36 18.90
N ASP A 82 -8.62 -10.79 19.98
CA ASP A 82 -7.97 -9.92 20.96
C ASP A 82 -6.60 -9.34 20.48
N GLY A 83 -6.19 -9.67 19.25
CA GLY A 83 -4.90 -9.26 18.67
C GLY A 83 -3.69 -9.82 19.41
N LEU A 84 -2.50 -9.30 19.08
CA LEU A 84 -1.25 -9.65 19.76
C LEU A 84 -1.09 -8.82 21.03
N GLN A 85 -0.92 -9.48 22.18
CA GLN A 85 -0.63 -8.79 23.44
C GLN A 85 0.85 -8.45 23.51
N MET A 86 1.22 -7.23 23.13
CA MET A 86 2.59 -6.75 23.03
C MET A 86 3.01 -5.99 24.29
N THR A 87 4.13 -6.37 24.88
CA THR A 87 4.82 -5.58 25.92
C THR A 87 5.92 -4.76 25.25
N ILE A 88 5.79 -3.43 25.29
CA ILE A 88 6.73 -2.48 24.71
C ILE A 88 7.42 -1.64 25.78
N PHE A 89 8.54 -1.03 25.40
CA PHE A 89 9.21 0.00 26.20
C PHE A 89 9.24 1.33 25.44
N ARG A 90 8.57 2.33 26.02
CA ARG A 90 8.46 3.69 25.50
C ARG A 90 8.81 4.69 26.60
N GLN A 91 9.70 5.63 26.31
CA GLN A 91 10.06 6.73 27.22
C GLN A 91 10.39 6.31 28.67
N GLY A 92 11.08 5.17 28.86
CA GLY A 92 11.48 4.72 30.20
C GLY A 92 10.44 3.86 30.91
N LYS A 93 9.29 3.57 30.29
CA LYS A 93 8.18 2.82 30.87
C LYS A 93 7.85 1.59 30.03
N GLU A 94 7.49 0.52 30.73
CA GLU A 94 6.88 -0.68 30.17
C GLU A 94 5.39 -0.42 29.96
N ILE A 95 4.87 -0.78 28.80
CA ILE A 95 3.49 -0.58 28.40
C ILE A 95 3.01 -1.86 27.70
N ASP A 96 1.87 -2.39 28.15
CA ASP A 96 1.19 -3.50 27.49
C ASP A 96 0.12 -2.95 26.54
N LEU A 97 0.10 -3.45 25.32
CA LEU A 97 -0.81 -3.04 24.25
C LEU A 97 -1.38 -4.28 23.55
N ALA A 98 -2.68 -4.27 23.27
CA ALA A 98 -3.28 -5.21 22.33
C ALA A 98 -3.17 -4.63 20.91
N VAL A 99 -2.43 -5.28 20.02
CA VAL A 99 -2.19 -4.82 18.65
C VAL A 99 -2.77 -5.82 17.68
N GLU A 100 -3.79 -5.41 16.93
CA GLU A 100 -4.37 -6.23 15.88
C GLU A 100 -3.44 -6.35 14.66
N THR A 101 -3.55 -7.47 13.94
CA THR A 101 -2.77 -7.75 12.72
C THR A 101 -3.57 -7.47 11.45
N ASP A 102 -2.85 -7.06 10.40
CA ASP A 102 -3.40 -6.91 9.05
C ASP A 102 -3.01 -8.12 8.21
N ILE A 103 -3.97 -8.73 7.51
CA ILE A 103 -3.70 -9.81 6.56
C ILE A 103 -2.97 -9.26 5.33
N ARG A 104 -1.89 -9.92 4.93
CA ARG A 104 -1.11 -9.56 3.73
C ARG A 104 -0.71 -10.80 2.95
N ASP A 105 -1.23 -10.88 1.73
CA ASP A 105 -1.00 -11.99 0.79
C ASP A 105 0.35 -11.91 0.04
N GLY A 106 1.09 -10.80 0.20
CA GLY A 106 2.39 -10.58 -0.46
C GLY A 106 2.32 -10.32 -1.97
N MET A 107 1.12 -10.28 -2.55
CA MET A 107 0.91 -10.18 -4.00
C MET A 107 1.22 -8.78 -4.55
N GLY A 108 1.14 -7.75 -3.70
CA GLY A 108 1.39 -6.37 -4.11
C GLY A 108 0.21 -5.80 -4.92
N THR A 109 0.48 -5.18 -6.07
CA THR A 109 -0.57 -4.65 -6.94
C THR A 109 -1.17 -5.78 -7.77
N ILE A 110 -2.47 -6.04 -7.57
CA ILE A 110 -3.26 -6.99 -8.38
C ILE A 110 -4.28 -6.30 -9.29
N ARG A 111 -4.43 -4.98 -9.19
CA ARG A 111 -5.41 -4.21 -9.95
C ARG A 111 -4.87 -2.83 -10.27
N MET A 112 -5.06 -2.39 -11.50
CA MET A 112 -4.78 -1.02 -11.92
C MET A 112 -5.77 -0.56 -12.98
N VAL A 113 -5.92 0.75 -13.07
CA VAL A 113 -6.82 1.42 -14.01
C VAL A 113 -6.03 2.43 -14.80
N ASN A 114 -6.22 2.44 -16.11
CA ASN A 114 -5.89 3.59 -16.93
C ASN A 114 -7.09 4.50 -17.05
N TRP A 115 -6.94 5.76 -16.65
CA TRP A 115 -7.93 6.80 -16.90
C TRP A 115 -7.24 8.04 -17.46
N CYS A 116 -7.64 8.47 -18.65
CA CYS A 116 -7.08 9.64 -19.33
C CYS A 116 -5.54 9.64 -19.46
N GLY A 117 -4.92 8.46 -19.46
CA GLY A 117 -3.46 8.27 -19.52
C GLY A 117 -2.73 8.33 -18.18
N SER A 118 -3.45 8.30 -17.06
CA SER A 118 -2.89 8.02 -15.74
C SER A 118 -3.07 6.55 -15.40
N VAL A 119 -2.03 5.95 -14.82
CA VAL A 119 -2.09 4.62 -14.21
C VAL A 119 -2.37 4.79 -12.72
N ILE A 120 -3.51 4.28 -12.31
CA ILE A 120 -4.12 4.47 -10.99
C ILE A 120 -4.28 3.11 -10.33
N GLN A 121 -3.99 3.03 -9.03
CA GLN A 121 -4.12 1.84 -8.21
C GLN A 121 -4.44 2.23 -6.76
N ASP A 122 -4.82 1.26 -5.93
CA ASP A 122 -4.81 1.46 -4.48
C ASP A 122 -3.39 1.78 -4.00
N PRO A 123 -3.21 2.53 -2.89
CA PRO A 123 -1.89 2.91 -2.42
C PRO A 123 -1.02 1.69 -2.12
N HIS A 124 0.06 1.53 -2.89
CA HIS A 124 0.97 0.41 -2.76
C HIS A 124 1.56 0.35 -1.33
N PRO A 125 1.81 -0.84 -0.74
CA PRO A 125 2.42 -0.96 0.58
C PRO A 125 3.69 -0.12 0.79
N ALA A 126 4.54 -0.01 -0.24
CA ALA A 126 5.74 0.82 -0.19
C ALA A 126 5.44 2.33 -0.08
N VAL A 127 4.32 2.80 -0.64
CA VAL A 127 3.86 4.19 -0.49
C VAL A 127 3.28 4.39 0.90
N ARG A 128 2.47 3.45 1.40
CA ARG A 128 1.94 3.46 2.77
C ARG A 128 3.05 3.47 3.83
N ALA A 129 4.19 2.82 3.54
CA ALA A 129 5.37 2.82 4.41
C ALA A 129 6.05 4.18 4.56
N LEU A 130 5.69 5.17 3.74
CA LEU A 130 6.13 6.56 3.91
C LEU A 130 5.38 7.28 5.04
N GLY A 131 4.34 6.65 5.62
CA GLY A 131 3.64 7.16 6.80
C GLY A 131 2.59 8.23 6.51
N PHE A 132 2.05 8.28 5.29
CA PHE A 132 0.98 9.22 4.92
C PHE A 132 -0.08 8.56 4.05
N LEU A 133 -1.35 8.78 4.40
CA LEU A 133 -2.53 8.57 3.58
C LEU A 133 -3.49 9.76 3.72
N PRO A 134 -4.30 10.07 2.69
CA PRO A 134 -5.34 11.09 2.81
C PRO A 134 -6.38 10.74 3.88
N GLU A 135 -6.89 11.76 4.56
CA GLU A 135 -7.92 11.62 5.61
C GLU A 135 -9.30 11.29 5.02
N GLU A 136 -9.57 11.73 3.78
CA GLU A 136 -10.87 11.59 3.11
C GLU A 136 -11.18 10.16 2.62
N GLY A 137 -10.36 9.19 3.02
CA GLY A 137 -10.40 7.79 2.59
C GLY A 137 -9.15 7.44 1.80
N HIS A 138 -8.74 6.18 1.87
CA HIS A 138 -7.46 5.66 1.36
C HIS A 138 -7.17 5.95 -0.13
N GLY A 139 -8.12 6.53 -0.86
CA GLY A 139 -7.91 7.27 -2.10
C GLY A 139 -7.42 6.37 -3.22
N VAL A 140 -7.23 6.96 -4.39
CA VAL A 140 -6.58 6.24 -5.49
C VAL A 140 -5.27 6.92 -5.86
N TYR A 141 -4.20 6.14 -5.90
CA TYR A 141 -2.86 6.64 -6.07
C TYR A 141 -2.47 6.68 -7.55
N VAL A 142 -2.03 7.85 -8.02
CA VAL A 142 -1.48 8.00 -9.36
C VAL A 142 -0.04 7.49 -9.35
N ALA A 143 0.15 6.28 -9.85
CA ALA A 143 1.47 5.63 -9.92
C ALA A 143 2.30 6.15 -11.10
N ARG A 144 1.65 6.43 -12.23
CA ARG A 144 2.31 6.88 -13.45
C ARG A 144 1.37 7.73 -14.31
N TRP A 145 1.94 8.53 -15.19
CA TRP A 145 1.23 9.20 -16.27
C TRP A 145 1.97 8.97 -17.59
N CYS A 146 1.22 9.02 -18.70
CA CYS A 146 1.77 8.88 -20.04
C CYS A 146 1.96 10.26 -20.70
N HIS A 147 3.07 10.46 -21.41
CA HIS A 147 3.29 11.71 -22.14
C HIS A 147 2.27 11.88 -23.28
N GLY A 148 1.89 13.13 -23.53
CA GLY A 148 0.86 13.47 -24.54
C GLY A 148 -0.58 13.15 -24.12
N SER A 149 -0.78 12.54 -22.95
CA SER A 149 -2.13 12.26 -22.43
C SER A 149 -2.84 13.52 -21.91
N PRO A 150 -4.18 13.46 -21.76
CA PRO A 150 -4.91 14.51 -21.06
C PRO A 150 -4.34 14.79 -19.67
N VAL A 151 -4.02 13.77 -18.86
CA VAL A 151 -3.48 14.00 -17.51
C VAL A 151 -2.13 14.73 -17.54
N HIS A 152 -1.29 14.47 -18.55
CA HIS A 152 -0.04 15.21 -18.75
C HIS A 152 -0.28 16.67 -19.11
N ARG A 153 -1.26 16.93 -19.99
CA ARG A 153 -1.64 18.28 -20.43
C ARG A 153 -2.20 19.13 -19.29
N TYR A 154 -3.01 18.53 -18.42
CA TYR A 154 -3.73 19.21 -17.34
C TYR A 154 -3.00 19.15 -15.98
N GLY A 155 -1.85 18.47 -15.92
CA GLY A 155 -0.94 18.51 -14.77
C GLY A 155 -1.31 17.56 -13.63
N LEU A 156 -1.97 16.44 -13.93
CA LEU A 156 -2.17 15.31 -13.01
C LEU A 156 -1.00 14.33 -13.19
N TYR A 157 0.06 14.51 -12.38
CA TYR A 157 1.27 13.69 -12.37
C TYR A 157 1.22 12.58 -11.31
N ALA A 158 2.26 11.74 -11.21
CA ALA A 158 2.33 10.71 -10.18
C ALA A 158 2.62 11.31 -8.78
N LEU A 159 2.65 10.42 -7.79
CA LEU A 159 2.98 10.73 -6.39
C LEU A 159 1.91 11.59 -5.68
N GLN A 160 0.67 11.42 -6.10
CA GLN A 160 -0.50 12.06 -5.49
C GLN A 160 -1.70 11.12 -5.52
N TRP A 161 -2.61 11.34 -4.58
CA TRP A 161 -3.91 10.67 -4.50
C TRP A 161 -4.95 11.52 -5.19
N ILE A 162 -5.86 10.89 -5.92
CA ILE A 162 -7.15 11.48 -6.28
C ILE A 162 -8.10 11.15 -5.15
N VAL A 163 -8.68 12.18 -4.55
CA VAL A 163 -9.59 12.07 -3.39
C VAL A 163 -11.02 12.47 -3.75
N GLU A 164 -11.20 13.21 -4.84
CA GLU A 164 -12.52 13.62 -5.32
C GLU A 164 -12.51 13.85 -6.84
N VAL A 165 -13.61 13.44 -7.48
CA VAL A 165 -13.90 13.69 -8.90
C VAL A 165 -15.30 14.29 -9.00
N ASN A 166 -15.41 15.49 -9.60
CA ASN A 166 -16.68 16.23 -9.75
C ASN A 166 -17.50 16.36 -8.45
N GLY A 167 -16.86 16.61 -7.30
CA GLY A 167 -17.54 16.72 -6.01
C GLY A 167 -17.85 15.40 -5.32
N LYS A 168 -17.58 14.25 -5.96
CA LYS A 168 -17.79 12.92 -5.40
C LYS A 168 -16.46 12.38 -4.85
N LEU A 169 -16.46 11.95 -3.59
CA LEU A 169 -15.29 11.33 -2.98
C LEU A 169 -14.94 10.01 -3.66
N THR A 170 -13.65 9.69 -3.69
CA THR A 170 -13.12 8.44 -4.27
C THR A 170 -12.23 7.74 -3.25
N PRO A 171 -12.80 7.18 -2.16
CA PRO A 171 -12.05 6.62 -1.04
C PRO A 171 -11.32 5.31 -1.38
N ASP A 172 -11.66 4.67 -2.50
CA ASP A 172 -11.10 3.41 -2.96
C ASP A 172 -11.17 3.31 -4.49
N LEU A 173 -10.46 2.33 -5.07
CA LEU A 173 -10.39 2.13 -6.51
C LEU A 173 -11.73 1.77 -7.17
N GLU A 174 -12.61 1.06 -6.46
CA GLU A 174 -13.93 0.69 -6.98
C GLU A 174 -14.84 1.92 -7.12
N THR A 175 -14.92 2.73 -6.06
CA THR A 175 -15.67 3.99 -6.07
C THR A 175 -15.13 4.95 -7.13
N PHE A 176 -13.80 5.04 -7.29
CA PHE A 176 -13.20 5.83 -8.37
C PHE A 176 -13.67 5.39 -9.76
N ILE A 177 -13.63 4.08 -10.04
CA ILE A 177 -14.07 3.52 -11.33
C ILE A 177 -15.55 3.84 -11.59
N GLN A 178 -16.41 3.67 -10.59
CA GLN A 178 -17.83 3.98 -10.71
C GLN A 178 -18.05 5.46 -11.08
N VAL A 179 -17.32 6.38 -10.43
CA VAL A 179 -17.41 7.81 -10.74
C VAL A 179 -16.93 8.12 -12.16
N VAL A 180 -15.77 7.62 -12.58
CA VAL A 180 -15.22 7.95 -13.92
C VAL A 180 -15.95 7.26 -15.07
N THR A 181 -16.63 6.13 -14.81
CA THR A 181 -17.50 5.47 -15.80
C THR A 181 -18.70 6.34 -16.17
N GLY A 182 -19.16 7.20 -15.26
CA GLY A 182 -20.24 8.15 -15.53
C GLY A 182 -19.86 9.34 -16.42
N LEU A 183 -18.57 9.54 -16.71
CA LEU A 183 -18.06 10.73 -17.40
C LEU A 183 -18.02 10.53 -18.92
N GLU A 184 -18.47 11.53 -19.68
CA GLU A 184 -18.61 11.43 -21.13
C GLU A 184 -17.35 11.89 -21.88
N HIS A 185 -17.23 11.47 -23.15
CA HIS A 185 -16.15 11.95 -24.02
C HIS A 185 -16.21 13.49 -24.15
N GLY A 186 -15.07 14.14 -23.97
CA GLY A 186 -14.95 15.60 -24.08
C GLY A 186 -15.43 16.38 -22.85
N GLU A 187 -15.95 15.72 -21.83
CA GLU A 187 -16.38 16.35 -20.57
C GLU A 187 -15.19 16.97 -19.82
N PHE A 188 -15.40 18.14 -19.23
CA PHE A 188 -14.45 18.73 -18.27
C PHE A 188 -14.75 18.22 -16.87
N VAL A 189 -13.72 17.66 -16.24
CA VAL A 189 -13.77 16.97 -14.96
C VAL A 189 -12.96 17.77 -13.96
N ARG A 190 -13.55 18.11 -12.81
CA ARG A 190 -12.84 18.70 -11.68
C ARG A 190 -12.27 17.59 -10.80
N VAL A 191 -10.96 17.57 -10.62
CA VAL A 191 -10.25 16.56 -9.83
C VAL A 191 -9.58 17.25 -8.65
N ARG A 192 -9.87 16.77 -7.43
CA ARG A 192 -9.13 17.15 -6.23
C ARG A 192 -8.10 16.07 -5.93
N THR A 193 -6.87 16.50 -5.70
CA THR A 193 -5.76 15.63 -5.35
C THR A 193 -5.10 16.07 -4.06
N VAL A 194 -4.37 15.15 -3.44
CA VAL A 194 -3.51 15.39 -2.29
C VAL A 194 -2.14 14.80 -2.60
N SER A 195 -1.06 15.55 -2.45
CA SER A 195 0.30 15.01 -2.62
C SER A 195 0.84 14.38 -1.34
N LEU A 196 1.97 13.66 -1.44
CA LEU A 196 2.66 13.01 -0.31
C LEU A 196 2.95 13.90 0.90
N ASN A 197 3.01 15.22 0.72
CA ASN A 197 3.22 16.19 1.79
C ASN A 197 1.91 16.77 2.36
N GLY A 198 0.76 16.15 2.07
CA GLY A 198 -0.56 16.57 2.52
C GLY A 198 -1.12 17.82 1.84
N LYS A 199 -0.46 18.38 0.81
CA LYS A 199 -0.96 19.58 0.14
C LYS A 199 -2.10 19.24 -0.83
N PRO A 200 -3.31 19.80 -0.62
CA PRO A 200 -4.40 19.60 -1.55
C PRO A 200 -4.21 20.47 -2.80
N ARG A 201 -4.69 19.98 -3.95
CA ARG A 201 -4.74 20.71 -5.21
C ARG A 201 -6.04 20.38 -5.93
N VAL A 202 -6.60 21.37 -6.62
CA VAL A 202 -7.73 21.16 -7.55
C VAL A 202 -7.25 21.46 -8.96
N LEU A 203 -7.57 20.58 -9.89
CA LEU A 203 -7.30 20.76 -11.31
C LEU A 203 -8.54 20.38 -12.14
N THR A 204 -8.56 20.85 -13.38
CA THR A 204 -9.54 20.44 -14.37
C THR A 204 -8.86 19.54 -15.39
N LEU A 205 -9.54 18.48 -15.82
CA LEU A 205 -9.09 17.52 -16.83
C LEU A 205 -10.18 17.43 -17.91
N LYS A 206 -9.82 17.37 -19.19
CA LYS A 206 -10.79 17.05 -20.25
C LYS A 206 -10.68 15.57 -20.60
N GLN A 207 -11.78 14.83 -20.49
CA GLN A 207 -11.81 13.41 -20.79
C GLN A 207 -11.69 13.15 -22.30
N ASP A 208 -10.82 12.22 -22.66
CA ASP A 208 -10.58 11.83 -24.05
C ASP A 208 -10.66 10.30 -24.20
N LEU A 209 -11.87 9.82 -24.45
CA LEU A 209 -12.11 8.39 -24.72
C LEU A 209 -11.66 7.92 -26.11
N HIS A 210 -11.20 8.82 -26.99
CA HIS A 210 -10.82 8.44 -28.36
C HIS A 210 -9.41 7.88 -28.38
N TYR A 211 -8.47 8.62 -27.80
CA TYR A 211 -7.08 8.18 -27.68
C TYR A 211 -6.78 7.50 -26.33
N TRP A 212 -7.57 7.78 -25.29
CA TRP A 212 -7.34 7.30 -23.92
C TRP A 212 -8.59 6.64 -23.32
N PRO A 213 -9.03 5.50 -23.86
CA PRO A 213 -10.13 4.74 -23.27
C PRO A 213 -9.81 4.36 -21.81
N THR A 214 -10.85 4.28 -21.00
CA THR A 214 -10.72 3.81 -19.62
C THR A 214 -10.72 2.29 -19.61
N TRP A 215 -9.69 1.69 -19.05
CA TRP A 215 -9.54 0.24 -18.96
C TRP A 215 -8.93 -0.15 -17.62
N GLU A 216 -9.22 -1.37 -17.17
CA GLU A 216 -8.56 -1.99 -16.02
C GLU A 216 -7.68 -3.17 -16.44
N LEU A 217 -6.61 -3.38 -15.68
CA LEU A 217 -5.86 -4.63 -15.64
C LEU A 217 -6.10 -5.26 -14.26
N ARG A 218 -6.47 -6.54 -14.25
CA ARG A 218 -6.62 -7.36 -13.05
C ARG A 218 -5.74 -8.58 -13.15
N PHE A 219 -5.02 -8.87 -12.08
CA PHE A 219 -4.26 -10.09 -11.93
C PHE A 219 -5.15 -11.17 -11.35
N GLU A 220 -5.16 -12.36 -11.95
CA GLU A 220 -5.85 -13.55 -11.46
C GLU A 220 -4.83 -14.48 -10.80
N PRO A 221 -4.75 -14.51 -9.45
CA PRO A 221 -3.71 -15.26 -8.75
C PRO A 221 -3.70 -16.77 -9.07
N GLU A 222 -4.87 -17.36 -9.29
CA GLU A 222 -5.03 -18.80 -9.54
C GLU A 222 -4.40 -19.23 -10.87
N SER A 223 -4.43 -18.35 -11.86
CA SER A 223 -3.88 -18.60 -13.19
C SER A 223 -2.54 -17.91 -13.44
N ALA A 224 -2.14 -17.01 -12.55
CA ALA A 224 -1.01 -16.09 -12.71
C ALA A 224 -1.07 -15.24 -13.99
N VAL A 225 -2.27 -14.85 -14.43
CA VAL A 225 -2.49 -14.09 -15.67
C VAL A 225 -3.04 -12.70 -15.37
N TRP A 226 -2.57 -11.71 -16.14
CA TRP A 226 -3.18 -10.39 -16.19
C TRP A 226 -4.27 -10.35 -17.27
N ARG A 227 -5.47 -9.92 -16.87
CA ARG A 227 -6.57 -9.67 -17.80
C ARG A 227 -6.84 -8.19 -17.95
N ARG A 228 -6.97 -7.76 -19.20
CA ARG A 228 -7.42 -6.42 -19.53
C ARG A 228 -8.92 -6.41 -19.79
N ARG A 229 -9.60 -5.40 -19.26
CA ARG A 229 -11.01 -5.12 -19.54
C ARG A 229 -11.19 -3.64 -19.84
N THR A 230 -11.83 -3.33 -20.96
CA THR A 230 -12.28 -1.96 -21.22
C THR A 230 -13.46 -1.62 -20.33
N ILE A 231 -13.37 -0.51 -19.62
CA ILE A 231 -14.42 0.03 -18.74
C ILE A 231 -15.29 1.01 -19.52
N LYS A 232 -14.66 1.93 -20.25
CA LYS A 232 -15.36 2.93 -21.06
C LYS A 232 -14.52 3.34 -22.26
N GLU A 233 -15.13 3.32 -23.43
CA GLU A 233 -14.58 3.78 -24.69
C GLU A 233 -15.64 4.54 -25.49
N LEU A 234 -15.22 5.21 -26.57
CA LEU A 234 -16.16 5.83 -27.50
C LEU A 234 -16.94 4.75 -28.24
N ASP A 235 -18.26 4.93 -28.34
CA ASP A 235 -19.12 4.07 -29.14
C ASP A 235 -18.72 4.15 -30.63
N PRO A 236 -18.17 3.07 -31.22
CA PRO A 236 -17.72 3.07 -32.61
C PRO A 236 -18.87 3.33 -33.58
N SER A 237 -20.12 3.02 -33.18
CA SER A 237 -21.30 3.16 -34.02
C SER A 237 -21.80 4.60 -34.19
N LYS A 238 -21.26 5.55 -33.42
CA LYS A 238 -21.66 6.97 -33.42
C LYS A 238 -20.65 7.92 -34.07
N GLY A 239 -19.53 7.40 -34.60
CA GLY A 239 -18.49 8.19 -35.26
C GLY A 239 -18.36 7.88 -36.74
N GLY A 240 -18.59 8.88 -37.60
CA GLY A 240 -18.18 8.84 -39.01
C GLY A 240 -16.65 8.90 -39.12
N ASP A 241 -16.13 8.12 -40.07
CA ASP A 241 -14.72 7.92 -40.42
C ASP A 241 -13.87 7.12 -39.42
N VAL A 242 -13.86 5.81 -39.67
CA VAL A 242 -13.15 4.78 -38.90
C VAL A 242 -11.73 4.62 -39.46
N LEU A 243 -10.74 5.20 -38.77
CA LEU A 243 -9.39 4.62 -38.77
C LEU A 243 -9.39 3.55 -37.68
N GLN A 244 -9.49 2.30 -38.11
CA GLN A 244 -9.42 1.12 -37.26
C GLN A 244 -8.04 1.03 -36.61
N CYS A 245 -7.88 1.62 -35.43
CA CYS A 245 -6.67 1.45 -34.63
C CYS A 245 -6.67 0.04 -34.03
N MET A 246 -5.96 -0.86 -34.72
CA MET A 246 -5.44 -2.16 -34.31
C MET A 246 -6.02 -2.76 -33.02
N GLU A 247 -6.79 -3.84 -33.18
CA GLU A 247 -6.95 -4.90 -32.17
C GLU A 247 -5.59 -5.59 -31.95
N GLY A 248 -4.67 -4.88 -31.29
CA GLY A 248 -3.44 -5.44 -30.78
C GLY A 248 -3.68 -5.84 -29.33
N VAL A 249 -3.55 -7.12 -29.01
CA VAL A 249 -3.31 -7.57 -27.63
C VAL A 249 -2.15 -6.74 -27.10
N SER A 250 -2.46 -5.75 -26.26
CA SER A 250 -1.44 -4.92 -25.66
C SER A 250 -0.88 -5.71 -24.48
N GLU A 251 0.11 -6.56 -24.74
CA GLU A 251 0.93 -7.15 -23.69
C GLU A 251 1.69 -6.02 -22.99
N VAL A 252 1.24 -5.65 -21.80
CA VAL A 252 1.97 -4.74 -20.93
C VAL A 252 2.86 -5.62 -20.05
N ILE A 253 4.16 -5.64 -20.32
CA ILE A 253 5.14 -6.15 -19.36
C ILE A 253 5.22 -5.12 -18.24
N ILE A 254 4.69 -5.48 -17.08
CA ILE A 254 4.87 -4.73 -15.84
C ILE A 254 5.97 -5.45 -15.07
N ASP A 255 7.21 -4.99 -15.24
CA ASP A 255 8.32 -5.47 -14.42
C ASP A 255 8.07 -5.06 -12.97
N TYR A 256 7.50 -5.97 -12.19
CA TYR A 256 7.45 -5.87 -10.74
C TYR A 256 8.75 -6.45 -10.19
N ASN A 257 9.69 -5.56 -9.87
CA ASN A 257 10.91 -5.95 -9.19
C ASN A 257 10.61 -6.11 -7.69
N SER A 258 10.03 -7.25 -7.31
CA SER A 258 10.05 -7.68 -5.91
C SER A 258 11.50 -8.01 -5.57
N GLY A 259 12.09 -7.22 -4.67
CA GLY A 259 13.49 -7.34 -4.33
C GLY A 259 13.86 -8.75 -3.86
N THR A 260 14.46 -9.52 -4.75
CA THR A 260 15.37 -10.63 -4.43
C THR A 260 16.62 -10.45 -5.28
N ARG A 261 17.73 -10.09 -4.60
CA ARG A 261 19.06 -10.09 -5.21
C ARG A 261 19.39 -11.50 -5.70
N HIS A 262 19.36 -11.73 -7.01
CA HIS A 262 20.18 -12.77 -7.62
C HIS A 262 20.79 -12.26 -8.94
N HIS A 263 22.11 -12.39 -9.01
CA HIS A 263 22.94 -12.09 -10.18
C HIS A 263 22.40 -12.77 -11.45
N ILE A 264 22.37 -12.04 -12.57
CA ILE A 264 22.24 -12.66 -13.90
C ILE A 264 23.41 -12.21 -14.78
N GLN A 265 24.13 -13.21 -15.29
CA GLN A 265 25.22 -13.12 -16.24
C GLN A 265 24.75 -12.54 -17.59
N LYS A 266 25.62 -11.77 -18.25
CA LYS A 266 25.49 -11.43 -19.68
C LYS A 266 25.65 -12.71 -20.51
N THR A 267 24.67 -13.05 -21.33
CA THR A 267 24.87 -13.87 -22.52
C THR A 267 24.81 -12.96 -23.75
N ASN A 268 25.96 -12.75 -24.38
CA ASN A 268 26.03 -12.15 -25.71
C ASN A 268 25.79 -13.28 -26.74
N GLY A 269 24.62 -13.31 -27.36
CA GLY A 269 24.41 -14.03 -28.62
C GLY A 269 24.73 -13.10 -29.78
N ARG A 270 25.89 -13.27 -30.42
CA ARG A 270 26.13 -12.78 -31.78
C ARG A 270 25.57 -13.85 -32.72
N ASP A 271 24.58 -13.50 -33.51
CA ASP A 271 24.22 -14.30 -34.69
C ASP A 271 25.34 -14.17 -35.72
N ASN A 272 25.84 -15.32 -36.15
CA ASN A 272 26.78 -15.47 -37.25
C ASN A 272 26.39 -16.76 -37.99
N SER A 273 25.57 -16.61 -39.03
CA SER A 273 25.56 -17.41 -40.27
C SER A 273 24.51 -16.85 -41.21
#